data_AF-R7RRL9-F1
#
_entry.id   AF-R7RRL9-F1
#
_cell.length_a   1.000
_cell.length_b   1.000
_cell.length_c   1.000
_cell.angle_alpha   90.00
_cell.angle_beta   90.00
_cell.angle_gamma   90.00
#
_symmetry.space_group_name_H-M   'P 1'
#
loop_
_entity.id
_entity.type
_entity.pdbx_description
1 polymer ?
#
loop_
_entity_poly.entity_id
_entity_poly.type
_entity_poly.pdbx_seq_one_letter_code
_entity_poly.pdbx_strand_id
1 'polypeptide(L)'
;MPLVLIIIGISLIIYSLKLNDNSSFNNENYQNNFKTIIEYYEENNDIKNKIIELEENITYINENILALNLQIEEINNKLNLTADNNRVIDINHSLYNEELKQESDTNKLNEKILELYNSGMSIEEISSKLRIGKGEVLLRIGLKR
;
A
#
# COMPACT_ATOMS: atom_id res chain seq x y z
N MET A 1 -48.34 -85.75 20.06
CA MET A 1 -48.39 -84.61 19.14
C MET A 1 -47.83 -83.31 19.75
N PRO A 2 -48.31 -82.77 20.89
CA PRO A 2 -47.78 -81.50 21.42
C PRO A 2 -46.32 -81.57 21.90
N LEU A 3 -45.89 -82.71 22.47
CA LEU A 3 -44.54 -82.89 22.98
C LEU A 3 -43.44 -82.81 21.90
N VAL A 4 -43.74 -83.26 20.67
CA VAL A 4 -42.79 -83.21 19.55
C VAL A 4 -42.53 -81.76 19.13
N LEU A 5 -43.57 -80.92 19.14
CA LEU A 5 -43.46 -79.51 18.81
C LEU A 5 -42.59 -78.75 19.83
N ILE A 6 -42.72 -79.09 21.11
CA ILE A 6 -41.91 -78.52 22.20
C ILE A 6 -40.44 -78.87 22.03
N ILE A 7 -40.12 -80.13 21.69
CA ILE A 7 -38.73 -80.57 21.48
C ILE A 7 -38.11 -79.85 20.28
N ILE A 8 -38.84 -79.69 19.18
CA ILE A 8 -38.37 -78.94 18.00
C ILE A 8 -38.13 -77.47 18.35
N GLY A 9 -39.03 -76.84 19.11
CA GLY A 9 -38.87 -75.46 19.57
C GLY A 9 -37.63 -75.26 20.43
N ILE A 10 -37.39 -76.15 21.41
CA ILE A 10 -36.19 -76.11 22.26
C ILE A 10 -34.93 -76.31 21.43
N SER A 11 -34.94 -77.23 20.47
CA SER A 11 -33.79 -77.49 19.60
C SER A 11 -33.44 -76.28 18.72
N LEU A 12 -34.44 -75.56 18.19
CA LEU A 12 -34.25 -74.32 17.44
C LEU A 12 -33.68 -73.20 18.30
N ILE A 13 -34.15 -73.04 19.54
CA ILE A 13 -33.62 -72.04 20.48
C ILE A 13 -32.15 -72.32 20.78
N ILE A 14 -31.79 -73.58 21.07
CA ILE A 14 -30.40 -73.98 21.33
C ILE A 14 -29.52 -73.75 20.09
N TYR A 15 -30.02 -74.09 18.89
CA TYR A 15 -29.30 -73.88 17.64
C TYR A 15 -29.07 -72.39 17.37
N SER A 16 -30.09 -71.55 17.59
CA SER A 16 -29.99 -70.09 17.45
C SER A 16 -28.98 -69.48 18.41
N LEU A 17 -28.97 -69.91 19.68
CA LEU A 17 -28.00 -69.42 20.67
C LEU A 17 -26.58 -69.81 20.29
N LYS A 18 -26.37 -71.05 19.84
CA LYS A 18 -25.05 -71.55 19.41
C LYS A 18 -24.56 -70.89 18.11
N LEU A 19 -25.46 -70.53 17.20
CA LEU A 19 -25.13 -69.77 15.99
C LEU A 19 -24.70 -68.34 16.34
N ASN A 20 -25.31 -67.75 17.37
CA ASN A 20 -25.00 -66.40 17.82
C ASN A 20 -23.64 -66.31 18.54
N ASP A 21 -23.25 -67.30 19.35
CA ASP A 21 -21.92 -67.31 19.99
C ASP A 21 -20.76 -67.43 18.98
N ASN A 22 -20.97 -68.16 17.89
CA ASN A 22 -20.01 -68.25 16.79
C ASN A 22 -19.96 -66.99 15.90
N SER A 23 -20.83 -66.00 16.12
CA SER A 23 -20.80 -64.71 15.41
C SER A 23 -19.80 -63.70 16.01
N SER A 24 -18.88 -64.15 16.87
CA SER A 24 -17.69 -63.37 17.26
C SER A 24 -16.81 -62.94 16.06
N PHE A 25 -17.07 -63.47 14.86
CA PHE A 25 -16.58 -62.92 13.59
C PHE A 25 -17.39 -61.68 13.17
N ASN A 26 -17.00 -60.49 13.67
CA ASN A 26 -17.12 -59.17 12.98
C ASN A 26 -16.87 -57.96 13.91
N ASN A 27 -16.61 -58.17 15.20
CA ASN A 27 -16.48 -57.07 16.16
C ASN A 27 -15.19 -56.23 15.97
N GLU A 28 -14.11 -56.84 15.47
CA GLU A 28 -12.86 -56.13 15.19
C GLU A 28 -13.02 -55.08 14.07
N ASN A 29 -13.77 -55.39 13.01
CA ASN A 29 -14.00 -54.44 11.91
C ASN A 29 -14.81 -53.22 12.35
N TYR A 30 -15.78 -53.40 13.23
CA TYR A 30 -16.57 -52.28 13.75
C TYR A 30 -15.76 -51.37 14.69
N GLN A 31 -14.93 -51.95 15.57
CA GLN A 31 -14.05 -51.17 16.44
C GLN A 31 -12.97 -50.43 15.65
N ASN A 32 -12.39 -51.07 14.64
CA ASN A 32 -11.40 -50.43 13.77
C ASN A 32 -12.00 -49.24 13.00
N ASN A 33 -13.21 -49.39 12.45
CA ASN A 33 -13.89 -48.29 11.76
C ASN A 33 -14.21 -47.11 12.69
N PHE A 34 -14.64 -47.37 13.91
CA PHE A 34 -14.92 -46.30 14.89
C PHE A 34 -13.64 -45.57 15.31
N LYS A 35 -12.54 -46.31 15.51
CA LYS A 35 -11.23 -45.74 15.80
C LYS A 35 -10.74 -44.85 14.66
N THR A 36 -10.83 -45.29 13.41
CA THR A 36 -10.47 -44.49 12.23
C THR A 36 -11.30 -43.21 12.12
N ILE A 37 -12.59 -43.26 12.45
CA ILE A 37 -13.45 -42.07 12.46
C ILE A 37 -12.99 -41.07 13.55
N ILE A 38 -12.68 -41.55 14.76
CA ILE A 38 -12.17 -40.68 15.83
C ILE A 38 -10.82 -40.06 15.44
N GLU A 39 -9.88 -40.86 14.93
CA GLU A 39 -8.57 -40.38 14.47
C GLU A 39 -8.73 -39.31 13.37
N TYR A 40 -9.67 -39.51 12.44
CA TYR A 40 -10.01 -38.50 11.43
C TYR A 40 -10.55 -37.21 12.04
N TYR A 41 -11.42 -37.28 13.06
CA TYR A 41 -11.91 -36.08 13.75
C TYR A 41 -10.79 -35.35 14.52
N GLU A 42 -9.88 -36.08 15.14
CA GLU A 42 -8.71 -35.52 15.84
C GLU A 42 -7.76 -34.83 14.87
N GLU A 43 -7.45 -35.47 13.74
CA GLU A 43 -6.61 -34.88 12.68
C GLU A 43 -7.25 -33.61 12.10
N ASN A 44 -8.56 -33.61 11.86
CA ASN A 44 -9.26 -32.41 11.39
C ASN A 44 -9.26 -31.28 12.42
N ASN A 45 -9.28 -31.59 13.71
CA ASN A 45 -9.15 -30.56 14.74
C ASN A 45 -7.75 -29.94 14.76
N ASP A 46 -6.69 -30.74 14.58
CA ASP A 46 -5.33 -30.23 14.44
C ASP A 46 -5.17 -29.35 13.19
N ILE A 47 -5.73 -29.78 12.05
CA ILE A 47 -5.78 -28.98 10.83
C ILE A 47 -6.52 -27.66 11.06
N LYS A 48 -7.67 -27.71 11.74
CA LYS A 48 -8.44 -26.50 12.07
C LYS A 48 -7.64 -25.52 12.93
N ASN A 49 -6.92 -26.02 13.94
CA ASN A 49 -6.07 -25.18 14.79
C ASN A 49 -4.94 -24.54 13.99
N LYS A 50 -4.30 -25.29 13.08
CA LYS A 50 -3.28 -24.76 12.16
C LYS A 50 -3.84 -23.70 11.22
N ILE A 51 -5.08 -23.85 10.75
CA ILE A 51 -5.75 -22.83 9.92
C ILE A 51 -5.96 -21.54 10.73
N ILE A 52 -6.45 -21.65 11.97
CA ILE A 52 -6.63 -20.49 12.86
C ILE A 52 -5.30 -19.77 13.09
N GLU A 53 -4.22 -20.50 13.39
CA GLU A 53 -2.89 -19.92 13.56
C GLU A 53 -2.38 -19.22 12.28
N LEU A 54 -2.64 -19.80 11.11
CA LEU A 54 -2.31 -19.18 9.83
C LEU A 54 -3.11 -17.88 9.59
N GLU A 55 -4.41 -17.87 9.92
CA GLU A 55 -5.26 -16.68 9.82
C GLU A 55 -4.77 -15.54 10.73
N GLU A 56 -4.37 -15.86 11.96
CA GLU A 56 -3.78 -14.90 12.89
C GLU A 56 -2.45 -14.35 12.36
N ASN A 57 -1.58 -15.21 11.83
CA ASN A 57 -0.31 -14.80 11.22
C ASN A 57 -0.51 -13.90 10.00
N ILE A 58 -1.49 -14.22 9.13
CA ILE A 58 -1.83 -13.38 7.98
C ILE A 58 -2.32 -12.01 8.44
N THR A 59 -3.15 -11.97 9.48
CA THR A 59 -3.65 -10.71 10.07
C THR A 59 -2.50 -9.85 10.57
N TYR A 60 -1.59 -10.44 11.34
CA TYR A 60 -0.40 -9.75 11.83
C TYR A 60 0.50 -9.23 10.70
N ILE A 61 0.72 -10.03 9.64
CA ILE A 61 1.48 -9.58 8.46
C ILE A 61 0.81 -8.39 7.78
N ASN A 62 -0.52 -8.42 7.63
CA ASN A 62 -1.26 -7.33 7.00
C ASN A 62 -1.15 -6.03 7.81
N GLU A 63 -1.23 -6.10 9.13
CA GLU A 63 -1.01 -4.95 10.02
C GLU A 63 0.40 -4.37 9.87
N ASN A 64 1.41 -5.23 9.81
CA ASN A 64 2.79 -4.81 9.57
C ASN A 64 2.99 -4.16 8.20
N ILE A 65 2.37 -4.71 7.14
CA ILE A 65 2.40 -4.11 5.80
C ILE A 65 1.76 -2.72 5.83
N LEU A 66 0.62 -2.56 6.52
CA LEU A 66 -0.03 -1.26 6.68
C LEU A 66 0.88 -0.26 7.40
N ALA A 67 1.50 -0.68 8.50
CA ALA A 67 2.43 0.17 9.25
C ALA A 67 3.65 0.58 8.40
N LEU A 68 4.22 -0.36 7.63
CA LEU A 68 5.32 -0.07 6.71
C LEU A 68 4.90 0.90 5.61
N ASN A 69 3.70 0.75 5.05
CA ASN A 69 3.19 1.66 4.04
C ASN A 69 3.02 3.08 4.59
N LEU A 70 2.52 3.22 5.82
CA LEU A 70 2.44 4.53 6.49
C LEU A 70 3.83 5.13 6.72
N GLN A 71 4.82 4.33 7.11
CA GLN A 71 6.20 4.80 7.25
C GLN A 71 6.81 5.21 5.91
N ILE A 72 6.56 4.46 4.84
CA ILE A 72 7.00 4.81 3.48
C ILE A 72 6.35 6.12 3.03
N GLU A 73 5.06 6.30 3.30
CA GLU A 73 4.36 7.55 3.02
C GLU A 73 4.96 8.72 3.80
N GLU A 74 5.25 8.53 5.09
CA GLU A 74 5.89 9.54 5.92
C GLU A 74 7.29 9.90 5.39
N ILE A 75 8.09 8.90 5.01
CA ILE A 75 9.42 9.10 4.41
C ILE A 75 9.30 9.84 3.08
N ASN A 76 8.35 9.45 2.21
CA ASN A 76 8.10 10.12 0.94
C ASN A 76 7.66 11.57 1.15
N ASN A 77 6.81 11.83 2.14
CA ASN A 77 6.40 13.19 2.47
C ASN A 77 7.59 14.01 2.99
N LYS A 78 8.44 13.44 3.86
CA LYS A 78 9.69 14.08 4.29
C LYS A 78 10.68 14.29 3.14
N LEU A 79 10.77 13.36 2.19
CA LEU A 79 11.57 13.46 0.99
C LEU A 79 11.03 14.51 0.03
N ASN A 80 9.72 14.63 -0.14
CA ASN A 80 9.11 15.69 -0.93
C ASN A 80 9.32 17.05 -0.26
N LEU A 81 9.20 17.14 1.06
CA LEU A 81 9.51 18.36 1.81
C LEU A 81 11.01 18.71 1.76
N THR A 82 11.91 17.72 1.73
CA THR A 82 13.36 17.96 1.59
C THR A 82 13.81 18.13 0.15
N ALA A 83 13.09 17.60 -0.84
CA ALA A 83 13.31 17.86 -2.26
C ALA A 83 12.75 19.23 -2.64
N ASP A 84 11.63 19.67 -2.07
CA ASP A 84 11.17 21.06 -2.14
C ASP A 84 12.07 21.98 -1.33
N ASN A 85 12.59 21.59 -0.15
CA ASN A 85 13.53 22.44 0.59
C ASN A 85 14.94 22.46 -0.05
N ASN A 86 15.43 21.38 -0.65
CA ASN A 86 16.71 21.38 -1.38
C ASN A 86 16.55 22.00 -2.77
N ARG A 87 15.40 21.86 -3.43
CA ARG A 87 15.07 22.72 -4.56
C ARG A 87 14.96 24.15 -4.09
N VAL A 88 14.31 24.49 -2.99
CA VAL A 88 14.28 25.88 -2.49
C VAL A 88 15.66 26.34 -2.03
N ILE A 89 16.58 25.48 -1.60
CA ILE A 89 17.97 25.89 -1.24
C ILE A 89 18.85 26.04 -2.50
N ASP A 90 18.78 25.14 -3.48
CA ASP A 90 19.52 25.27 -4.77
C ASP A 90 18.86 26.28 -5.73
N ILE A 91 17.53 26.41 -5.70
CA ILE A 91 16.75 27.45 -6.38
C ILE A 91 16.94 28.77 -5.64
N ASN A 92 17.02 28.86 -4.30
CA ASN A 92 17.39 30.14 -3.67
C ASN A 92 18.85 30.48 -3.94
N HIS A 93 19.77 29.52 -4.02
CA HIS A 93 21.18 29.84 -4.31
C HIS A 93 21.43 30.13 -5.81
N SER A 94 20.58 29.62 -6.72
CA SER A 94 20.62 29.97 -8.16
C SER A 94 19.73 31.16 -8.51
N LEU A 95 18.53 31.31 -7.96
CA LEU A 95 17.68 32.51 -8.06
C LEU A 95 18.31 33.69 -7.36
N TYR A 96 18.95 33.57 -6.19
CA TYR A 96 19.62 34.75 -5.61
C TYR A 96 20.77 35.23 -6.51
N ASN A 97 21.43 34.34 -7.24
CA ASN A 97 22.46 34.70 -8.22
C ASN A 97 21.89 35.14 -9.59
N GLU A 98 20.71 34.66 -10.00
CA GLU A 98 20.01 35.08 -11.22
C GLU A 98 19.18 36.36 -11.02
N GLU A 99 18.55 36.57 -9.87
CA GLU A 99 17.87 37.80 -9.45
C GLU A 99 18.89 38.91 -9.22
N LEU A 100 20.06 38.65 -8.61
CA LEU A 100 21.15 39.64 -8.57
C LEU A 100 21.66 40.00 -9.97
N LYS A 101 21.69 39.05 -10.92
CA LYS A 101 22.08 39.32 -12.31
C LYS A 101 20.99 40.06 -13.09
N GLN A 102 19.72 39.66 -12.97
CA GLN A 102 18.58 40.30 -13.63
C GLN A 102 18.29 41.68 -13.06
N GLU A 103 18.41 41.91 -11.75
CA GLU A 103 18.40 43.26 -11.18
C GLU A 103 19.55 44.07 -11.73
N SER A 104 20.77 43.52 -11.84
CA SER A 104 21.90 44.27 -12.41
C SER A 104 21.66 44.69 -13.86
N ASP A 105 21.07 43.82 -14.69
CA ASP A 105 20.89 44.10 -16.11
C ASP A 105 19.66 44.98 -16.37
N THR A 106 18.61 44.84 -15.56
CA THR A 106 17.44 45.71 -15.61
C THR A 106 17.78 47.11 -15.10
N ASN A 107 18.59 47.21 -14.03
CA ASN A 107 19.07 48.50 -13.52
C ASN A 107 20.00 49.19 -14.51
N LYS A 108 20.93 48.48 -15.16
CA LYS A 108 21.77 49.04 -16.23
C LYS A 108 20.94 49.55 -17.40
N LEU A 109 19.89 48.84 -17.82
CA LEU A 109 19.01 49.29 -18.89
C LEU A 109 18.24 50.55 -18.47
N ASN A 110 17.73 50.59 -17.24
CA ASN A 110 17.01 51.75 -16.69
C ASN A 110 17.92 52.98 -16.57
N GLU A 111 19.16 52.82 -16.10
CA GLU A 111 20.16 53.88 -16.04
C GLU A 111 20.48 54.41 -17.44
N LYS A 112 20.71 53.52 -18.40
CA LYS A 112 21.00 53.91 -19.80
C LYS A 112 19.84 54.65 -20.48
N ILE A 113 18.59 54.24 -20.22
CA ILE A 113 17.40 54.95 -20.72
C ILE A 113 17.33 56.37 -20.12
N LEU A 114 17.59 56.49 -18.81
CA LEU A 114 17.54 57.76 -18.10
C LEU A 114 18.66 58.72 -18.56
N GLU A 115 19.89 58.22 -18.74
CA GLU A 115 21.01 59.01 -19.27
C GLU A 115 20.69 59.56 -20.68
N LEU A 116 20.18 58.71 -21.57
CA LEU A 116 19.81 59.13 -22.92
C LEU A 116 18.68 60.17 -22.89
N TYR A 117 17.66 59.97 -22.05
CA TYR A 117 16.57 60.92 -21.88
C TYR A 117 17.06 62.27 -21.33
N ASN A 118 17.92 62.25 -20.30
CA ASN A 118 18.51 63.45 -19.72
C ASN A 118 19.47 64.18 -20.68
N SER A 119 20.04 63.46 -21.66
CA SER A 119 20.82 64.07 -22.76
C SER A 119 19.97 64.77 -23.82
N GLY A 120 18.64 64.77 -23.68
CA GLY A 120 17.70 65.43 -24.58
C GLY A 120 17.24 64.56 -25.76
N MET A 121 17.52 63.26 -25.74
CA MET A 121 17.10 62.33 -26.78
C MET A 121 15.59 62.05 -26.70
N SER A 122 14.92 62.01 -27.84
CA SER A 122 13.48 61.70 -27.91
C SER A 122 13.21 60.22 -27.61
N ILE A 123 11.97 59.92 -27.16
CA ILE A 123 11.55 58.55 -26.84
C ILE A 123 11.68 57.63 -28.06
N GLU A 124 11.38 58.16 -29.25
CA GLU A 124 11.56 57.51 -30.56
C GLU A 124 13.00 57.06 -30.81
N GLU A 125 13.95 57.95 -30.56
CA GLU A 125 15.38 57.71 -30.78
C GLU A 125 15.92 56.71 -29.75
N ILE A 126 15.50 56.82 -28.49
CA ILE A 126 15.88 55.87 -27.43
C ILE A 126 15.35 54.48 -27.76
N SER A 127 14.07 54.38 -28.13
CA SER A 127 13.40 53.14 -28.53
C SER A 127 14.14 52.46 -29.70
N SER A 128 14.51 53.24 -30.72
CA SER A 128 15.24 52.75 -31.89
C SER A 128 16.67 52.31 -31.53
N LYS A 129 17.36 53.08 -30.69
CA LYS A 129 18.76 52.85 -30.29
C LYS A 129 18.92 51.64 -29.38
N LEU A 130 17.94 51.40 -28.49
CA LEU A 130 17.95 50.29 -27.54
C LEU A 130 17.13 49.08 -28.03
N ARG A 131 16.45 49.20 -29.17
CA ARG A 131 15.57 48.16 -29.76
C ARG A 131 14.48 47.67 -28.79
N ILE A 132 13.92 48.60 -28.02
CA ILE A 132 12.85 48.36 -27.05
C ILE A 132 11.62 49.19 -27.42
N GLY A 133 10.44 48.79 -26.95
CA GLY A 133 9.19 49.47 -27.30
C GLY A 133 9.11 50.89 -26.74
N LYS A 134 8.49 51.83 -27.46
CA LYS A 134 8.24 53.20 -26.95
C LYS A 134 7.48 53.22 -25.63
N GLY A 135 6.50 52.33 -25.48
CA GLY A 135 5.75 52.15 -24.22
C GLY A 135 6.64 51.68 -23.08
N GLU A 136 7.63 50.84 -23.36
CA GLU A 136 8.58 50.36 -22.35
C GLU A 136 9.53 51.48 -21.90
N VAL A 137 10.01 52.30 -22.83
CA VAL A 137 10.83 53.50 -22.51
C VAL A 137 10.05 54.46 -21.60
N LEU A 138 8.78 54.74 -21.94
CA LEU A 138 7.90 55.61 -21.16
C LEU A 138 7.66 55.09 -19.75
N LEU A 139 7.39 53.79 -19.59
CA LEU A 139 7.17 53.17 -18.28
C LEU A 139 8.41 53.30 -17.40
N ARG A 140 9.60 53.02 -17.95
CA ARG A 140 10.86 53.06 -17.20
C ARG A 140 11.27 54.47 -16.79
N ILE A 141 10.94 55.49 -17.59
CA ILE A 141 11.10 56.91 -17.21
C ILE A 141 10.06 57.32 -16.15
N GLY A 142 8.80 56.92 -16.34
CA GLY A 142 7.68 57.30 -15.48
C GLY A 142 7.77 56.75 -14.05
N LEU A 143 8.35 55.56 -13.86
CA LEU A 143 8.52 54.93 -12.54
C LEU A 143 9.62 55.56 -11.66
N LYS A 144 10.46 56.45 -12.21
CA LYS A 144 11.58 57.10 -11.50
C LYS A 144 11.32 58.56 -11.10
N ARG A 145 10.14 59.11 -11.41
CA ARG A 145 9.67 60.42 -10.91
C ARG A 145 8.90 60.25 -9.62
#